data_AF-A0A7J4NG31-F1
#
_entry.id   AF-A0A7J4NG31-F1
#
_cell.length_a   1.000
_cell.length_b   1.000
_cell.length_c   1.000
_cell.angle_alpha   90.00
_cell.angle_beta   90.00
_cell.angle_gamma   90.00
#
_symmetry.space_group_name_H-M   'P 1'
#
loop_
_entity.id
_entity.type
_entity.pdbx_description
1 polymer ?
#
loop_
_entity_poly.entity_id
_entity_poly.type
_entity_poly.pdbx_seq_one_letter_code
_entity_poly.pdbx_strand_id
1 'polypeptide(L)' 'MPEVVLSIRDLEKTYPGGVQAVRGVSFDVHQGESVAIIGSSGSGKSTV' A
#
# COMPACT_ATOMS: atom_id res chain seq x y z
N MET A 1 -22.79 0.72 4.31
CA MET A 1 -21.41 0.35 3.94
C MET A 1 -20.53 0.77 5.11
N PRO A 2 -19.65 -0.10 5.64
CA PRO A 2 -18.77 0.30 6.73
C PRO A 2 -17.93 1.51 6.31
N GLU A 3 -17.65 2.41 7.24
CA GLU A 3 -16.89 3.64 6.98
C GLU A 3 -15.47 3.31 6.53
N VAL A 4 -15.00 3.91 5.44
CA VAL A 4 -13.59 3.80 5.00
C VAL A 4 -12.74 4.70 5.90
N VAL A 5 -11.85 4.10 6.67
CA VAL A 5 -10.96 4.81 7.61
C VAL A 5 -9.58 5.09 7.03
N LEU A 6 -9.17 4.33 5.99
CA LEU A 6 -7.98 4.59 5.18
C LEU A 6 -8.32 4.29 3.72
N SER A 7 -7.99 5.21 2.82
CA SER A 7 -8.11 5.00 1.38
C SER A 7 -6.79 5.32 0.70
N ILE A 8 -6.23 4.34 0.01
CA ILE A 8 -5.06 4.50 -0.85
C ILE A 8 -5.53 4.38 -2.30
N ARG A 9 -5.07 5.32 -3.14
CA ARG A 9 -5.37 5.39 -4.56
C ARG A 9 -4.09 5.65 -5.34
N ASP A 10 -3.84 4.79 -6.32
CA ASP A 10 -2.76 4.86 -7.30
C ASP A 10 -1.39 5.22 -6.69
N LEU A 11 -1.07 4.61 -5.53
CA LEU A 11 0.16 4.89 -4.82
C LEU A 11 1.36 4.45 -5.66
N GLU A 12 2.24 5.40 -5.96
CA GLU A 12 3.51 5.16 -6.62
C GLU A 12 4.66 5.70 -5.77
N LYS A 13 5.75 4.94 -5.71
CA LYS A 13 6.97 5.39 -5.03
C LYS A 13 8.21 4.90 -5.74
N THR A 14 9.06 5.86 -6.11
CA THR A 14 10.41 5.61 -6.62
C THR A 14 11.43 6.22 -5.67
N TYR A 15 12.42 5.44 -5.26
CA TYR A 15 13.57 5.90 -4.49
C TYR A 15 14.68 6.44 -5.40
N PRO A 16 15.64 7.23 -4.87
CA PRO A 16 16.83 7.60 -5.61
C PRO A 16 17.52 6.38 -6.25
N GLY A 17 18.06 6.56 -7.45
CA GLY A 17 18.60 5.44 -8.25
C GLY A 17 17.57 4.69 -9.10
N GLY A 18 16.31 5.15 -9.13
CA GLY A 18 15.29 4.63 -10.06
C GLY A 18 14.56 3.39 -9.58
N VAL A 19 14.74 2.98 -8.32
CA VAL A 19 14.05 1.81 -7.76
C VAL A 19 12.58 2.16 -7.49
N GLN A 20 11.68 1.68 -8.35
CA GLN A 20 10.24 1.82 -8.17
C GLN A 20 9.73 0.74 -7.19
N ALA A 21 9.54 1.14 -5.93
CA ALA A 21 9.14 0.29 -4.82
C ALA A 21 7.63 0.01 -4.79
N VAL A 22 6.80 0.96 -5.24
CA VAL A 22 5.33 0.80 -5.34
C VAL A 22 4.86 1.27 -6.72
N ARG A 23 3.95 0.53 -7.33
CA ARG A 23 3.51 0.66 -8.73
C ARG A 23 1.99 0.71 -8.84
N GLY A 24 1.37 1.84 -8.51
CA GLY A 24 -0.07 2.07 -8.69
C GLY A 24 -0.94 1.19 -7.79
N VAL A 25 -0.66 1.17 -6.48
CA VAL A 25 -1.43 0.35 -5.52
C VAL A 25 -2.65 1.14 -5.02
N SER A 26 -3.82 0.49 -5.03
CA SER A 26 -5.10 1.05 -4.57
C SER A 26 -5.82 0.05 -3.65
N PHE A 27 -6.22 0.49 -2.46
CA PHE A 27 -7.06 -0.29 -1.54
C PHE A 27 -7.75 0.61 -0.50
N ASP A 28 -8.79 0.09 0.13
CA ASP A 28 -9.45 0.71 1.27
C ASP A 28 -9.30 -0.16 2.52
N VAL A 29 -9.30 0.47 3.68
CA VAL A 29 -9.47 -0.19 4.98
C VAL A 29 -10.73 0.36 5.60
N HIS A 30 -11.65 -0.52 5.95
CA HIS A 30 -12.91 -0.17 6.58
C HIS A 30 -12.79 -0.21 8.11
N GLN A 31 -13.66 0.53 8.79
CA GLN A 31 -13.74 0.52 10.25
C GLN A 31 -13.99 -0.90 10.76
N GLY A 32 -13.13 -1.38 11.66
CA GLY A 32 -13.18 -2.74 12.21
C GLY A 32 -12.51 -3.82 11.35
N GLU A 33 -12.00 -3.47 10.17
CA GLU A 33 -11.25 -4.38 9.30
C GLU A 33 -9.79 -4.53 9.77
N SER A 34 -9.26 -5.75 9.70
CA SER A 34 -7.83 -6.02 9.88
C SER A 34 -7.20 -6.39 8.54
N VAL A 35 -6.22 -5.61 8.10
CA VAL A 35 -5.51 -5.80 6.83
C VAL A 35 -4.04 -6.11 7.10
N ALA A 36 -3.47 -7.03 6.33
CA ALA A 36 -2.06 -7.39 6.40
C ALA A 36 -1.39 -7.24 5.03
N ILE A 37 -0.23 -6.59 5.02
CA ILE A 37 0.63 -6.49 3.82
C ILE A 37 1.71 -7.57 3.93
N ILE A 38 1.69 -8.55 3.04
CA ILE A 38 2.58 -9.72 3.04
C ILE A 38 3.38 -9.84 1.74
N GLY A 39 4.54 -10.51 1.81
CA GLY A 39 5.47 -10.63 0.68
C GLY A 39 6.93 -10.77 1.10
N SER A 40 7.80 -11.19 0.17
CA SER A 40 9.23 -11.42 0.39
C SER A 40 10.00 -10.14 0.78
N SER A 41 11.20 -10.30 1.36
CA SER A 41 12.07 -9.13 1.64
C SER A 41 12.33 -8.34 0.35
N GLY A 42 12.25 -7.01 0.43
CA GLY A 42 12.41 -6.13 -0.74
C GLY A 42 11.16 -5.93 -1.61
N SER A 43 10.03 -6.57 -1.31
CA SER A 43 8.80 -6.44 -2.12
C SER A 43 8.03 -5.12 -1.97
N GLY A 44 8.57 -4.12 -1.27
CA GLY A 44 7.93 -2.79 -1.10
C GLY A 44 6.95 -2.66 0.08
N LYS A 45 6.78 -3.69 0.93
CA LYS A 45 5.78 -3.68 2.02
C LYS A 45 5.91 -2.53 3.02
N SER A 46 7.14 -2.16 3.38
CA SER A 46 7.40 -1.04 4.32
C SER A 46 7.29 0.33 3.65
N THR A 47 7.10 0.35 2.33
CA THR A 47 6.92 1.57 1.53
C THR A 47 5.45 1.87 1.29
N VAL A 48 4.60 0.84 1.23
CA VAL A 48 3.13 0.95 1.32
C VAL A 48 2.76 1.24 2.77
#